data_AF-A0A133VG73-F1
#
_entry.id   AF-A0A133VG73-F1
#
_cell.length_a   1.000
_cell.length_b   1.000
_cell.length_c   1.000
_cell.angle_alpha   90.00
_cell.angle_beta   90.00
_cell.angle_gamma   90.00
#
_symmetry.space_group_name_H-M   'P 1'
#
loop_
_entity.id
_entity.type
_entity.pdbx_description
1 polymer ?
#
loop_
_entity_poly.entity_id
_entity_poly.type
_entity_poly.pdbx_seq_one_letter_code
_entity_poly.pdbx_strand_id
1 'polypeptide(L)'
;MVNVEDFEEFERWIEGKAQGTKYHYKASLEKFCGFHGLNPRKLINEVKNWDPGNSETSHLEEHPAERRLREWHVHLVTPKCPECGERVGEGDTKCSGCGSSFEKADRVSKNTASTYWRHIKAFYKKFGVNITTETPTVPQPKNEKPDYDAADVRKMTDGAKSLRDRAIILTAFQGGMDPTEICQLNYGQVKSAVEEEEEHHFIRKTRKKTGVSHHTPLLRDAIEALKLYVSERGGEIESDDPLFVKRNGSRITTSNIQFSMRKINERIGDQIAEARSLNSDINPISLKYLRRAFSIACKLAKVDSGVREYWMGHATDYGGAYSGKQIPKQYQEQELEKVEPFLSITTMREKFEEKERKQDKEIRDLREQNIGLRTEVEREKEMSKDLQGELRELYQEQVFSLIEGLREAGVKYSELKDFLDSGVGRETITTIQKLKDKFSAEFRENSGHEGTINQESFLFMLLKRQTFRIKKLSQLSRPELKKFRDGLAAYKKFTDLEKSIDMPREEWERTERELTEIAEKLKERLAETPE
;
A
#
# COMPACT_ATOMS: atom_id res chain seq x y z
N MET A 1 54.26 -0.38 19.44
CA MET A 1 52.92 -0.79 19.92
C MET A 1 52.84 -2.30 19.79
N VAL A 2 52.33 -3.03 20.79
CA VAL A 2 52.16 -4.49 20.68
C VAL A 2 50.99 -4.75 19.73
N ASN A 3 51.23 -5.41 18.60
CA ASN A 3 50.16 -5.90 17.74
C ASN A 3 49.61 -7.19 18.34
N VAL A 4 48.41 -7.13 18.92
CA VAL A 4 47.83 -8.28 19.64
C VAL A 4 47.34 -9.39 18.70
N GLU A 5 47.18 -9.10 17.40
CA GLU A 5 46.75 -10.09 16.41
C GLU A 5 47.81 -11.16 16.14
N ASP A 6 49.08 -10.87 16.44
CA ASP A 6 50.18 -11.83 16.26
C ASP A 6 50.21 -12.93 17.35
N PHE A 7 49.24 -12.93 18.27
CA PHE A 7 49.19 -13.82 19.42
C PHE A 7 47.96 -14.74 19.36
N GLU A 8 48.19 -16.06 19.44
CA GLU A 8 47.15 -17.10 19.48
C GLU A 8 46.12 -16.85 20.60
N GLU A 9 46.54 -16.28 21.72
CA GLU A 9 45.66 -15.94 22.84
C GLU A 9 44.58 -14.92 22.42
N PHE A 10 44.92 -13.97 21.55
CA PHE A 10 43.93 -13.03 21.05
C PHE A 10 42.94 -13.74 20.11
N GLU A 11 43.43 -14.52 19.14
CA GLU A 11 42.60 -15.26 18.18
C GLU A 11 41.58 -16.17 18.88
N ARG A 12 42.05 -16.96 19.86
CA ARG A 12 41.19 -17.84 20.67
C ARG A 12 40.14 -17.06 21.46
N TRP A 13 40.46 -15.86 21.92
CA TRP A 13 39.52 -15.03 22.67
C TRP A 13 38.42 -14.45 21.80
N ILE A 14 38.74 -14.03 20.57
CA ILE A 14 37.79 -13.41 19.65
C ILE A 14 37.05 -14.39 18.73
N GLU A 15 37.35 -15.69 18.84
CA GLU A 15 36.66 -16.75 18.11
C GLU A 15 35.13 -16.67 18.28
N GLY A 16 34.40 -16.75 17.16
CA GLY A 16 32.95 -16.65 17.12
C GLY A 16 32.36 -15.26 17.41
N LYS A 17 33.17 -14.21 17.61
CA LYS A 17 32.68 -12.84 17.85
C LYS A 17 32.40 -12.09 16.54
N ALA A 18 31.43 -11.18 16.57
CA ALA A 18 31.13 -10.29 15.44
C ALA A 18 32.29 -9.31 15.18
N GLN A 19 32.49 -8.90 13.92
CA GLN A 19 33.64 -8.07 13.52
C GLN A 19 33.78 -6.76 14.32
N GLY A 20 32.66 -6.08 14.61
CA GLY A 20 32.68 -4.88 15.46
C GLY A 20 33.16 -5.17 16.88
N THR A 21 32.76 -6.32 17.45
CA THR A 21 33.23 -6.76 18.77
C THR A 21 34.73 -7.08 18.73
N LYS A 22 35.21 -7.76 17.68
CA LYS A 22 36.64 -8.05 17.49
C LYS A 22 37.47 -6.77 17.48
N TYR A 23 37.03 -5.77 16.72
CA TYR A 23 37.69 -4.45 16.66
C TYR A 23 37.82 -3.80 18.03
N HIS A 24 36.73 -3.76 18.81
CA HIS A 24 36.76 -3.18 20.16
C HIS A 24 37.61 -3.99 21.15
N TYR A 25 37.60 -5.31 21.04
CA TYR A 25 38.41 -6.20 21.88
C TYR A 25 39.90 -6.03 21.59
N LYS A 26 40.26 -5.95 20.31
CA LYS A 26 41.62 -5.63 19.84
C LYS A 26 42.10 -4.33 20.47
N ALA A 27 41.38 -3.23 20.22
CA ALA A 27 41.76 -1.90 20.68
C ALA A 27 41.89 -1.82 22.22
N SER A 28 41.01 -2.49 22.97
CA SER A 28 41.13 -2.56 24.43
C SER A 28 42.37 -3.35 24.88
N LEU A 29 42.64 -4.50 24.27
CA LEU A 29 43.77 -5.34 24.65
C LEU A 29 45.11 -4.71 24.25
N GLU A 30 45.21 -4.07 23.09
CA GLU A 30 46.42 -3.33 22.68
C GLU A 30 46.78 -2.23 23.66
N LYS A 31 45.77 -1.44 24.08
CA LYS A 31 45.96 -0.38 25.08
C LYS A 31 46.37 -0.96 26.44
N PHE A 32 45.76 -2.06 26.87
CA PHE A 32 46.09 -2.72 28.13
C PHE A 32 47.52 -3.29 28.12
N CYS A 33 47.89 -3.97 27.03
CA CYS A 33 49.22 -4.50 26.80
C CYS A 33 50.27 -3.38 26.75
N GLY A 34 49.97 -2.29 26.02
CA GLY A 34 50.82 -1.12 25.93
C GLY A 34 51.08 -0.45 27.28
N PHE A 35 50.03 -0.29 28.10
CA PHE A 35 50.15 0.29 29.44
C PHE A 35 51.03 -0.54 30.38
N HIS A 36 50.87 -1.87 30.35
CA HIS A 36 51.61 -2.77 31.24
C HIS A 36 52.98 -3.22 30.71
N GLY A 37 53.32 -2.89 29.46
CA GLY A 37 54.55 -3.37 28.81
C GLY A 37 54.58 -4.90 28.61
N LEU A 38 53.42 -5.55 28.59
CA LEU A 38 53.27 -6.99 28.45
C LEU A 38 52.52 -7.32 27.16
N ASN A 39 52.75 -8.51 26.62
CA ASN A 39 51.95 -9.06 25.53
C ASN A 39 50.87 -10.01 26.08
N PRO A 40 49.87 -10.41 25.26
CA PRO A 40 48.77 -11.27 25.72
C PRO A 40 49.26 -12.55 26.41
N ARG A 41 50.26 -13.23 25.84
CA ARG A 41 50.85 -14.44 26.42
C ARG A 41 51.47 -14.20 27.81
N LYS A 42 52.25 -13.13 27.96
CA LYS A 42 52.89 -12.77 29.24
C LYS A 42 51.86 -12.45 30.31
N LEU A 43 50.76 -11.77 29.97
CA LEU A 43 49.66 -11.50 30.90
C LEU A 43 49.05 -12.80 31.43
N ILE A 44 48.83 -13.79 30.56
CA ILE A 44 48.27 -15.09 30.97
C ILE A 44 49.28 -15.90 31.78
N ASN A 45 50.55 -15.94 31.36
CA ASN A 45 51.60 -16.69 32.05
C ASN A 45 51.88 -16.14 33.45
N GLU A 46 51.92 -14.82 33.62
CA GLU A 46 52.09 -14.18 34.94
C GLU A 46 51.02 -14.65 35.91
N VAL A 47 49.77 -14.72 35.45
CA VAL A 47 48.65 -15.14 36.29
C VAL A 47 48.66 -16.64 36.57
N LYS A 48 48.96 -17.47 35.56
CA LYS A 48 49.00 -18.93 35.74
C LYS A 48 50.14 -19.39 36.64
N ASN A 49 51.24 -18.66 36.63
CA ASN A 49 52.42 -18.95 37.46
C ASN A 49 52.35 -18.23 38.81
N TRP A 50 51.27 -17.51 39.10
CA TRP A 50 51.09 -16.88 40.40
C TRP A 50 50.71 -17.94 41.43
N ASP A 51 51.61 -18.12 42.39
CA ASP A 51 51.42 -18.94 43.57
C ASP A 51 51.56 -17.99 44.78
N PRO A 52 50.52 -17.80 45.60
CA PRO A 52 50.64 -16.99 46.80
C PRO A 52 51.66 -17.65 47.74
N GLY A 53 52.86 -17.08 47.83
CA GLY A 53 54.06 -17.73 48.37
C GLY A 53 54.00 -18.14 49.85
N ASN A 54 52.90 -17.84 50.55
CA ASN A 54 52.63 -18.30 51.90
C ASN A 54 51.12 -18.55 52.09
N SER A 55 50.74 -19.77 52.47
CA SER A 55 49.34 -20.14 52.72
C SER A 55 48.67 -19.26 53.78
N GLU A 56 49.43 -18.78 54.77
CA GLU A 56 48.90 -17.94 55.86
C GLU A 56 48.56 -16.52 55.42
N THR A 57 49.32 -15.93 54.48
CA THR A 57 49.10 -14.55 53.99
C THR A 57 48.53 -14.50 52.57
N SER A 58 48.21 -15.66 51.98
CA SER A 58 47.66 -15.79 50.63
C SER A 58 46.40 -14.95 50.38
N HIS A 59 45.58 -14.76 51.42
CA HIS A 59 44.38 -13.92 51.38
C HIS A 59 44.67 -12.40 51.35
N LEU A 60 45.90 -11.99 51.67
CA LEU A 60 46.36 -10.60 51.64
C LEU A 60 47.04 -10.24 50.32
N GLU A 61 47.53 -11.24 49.57
CA GLU A 61 48.17 -11.02 48.28
C GLU A 61 47.13 -10.82 47.17
N GLU A 62 47.13 -9.63 46.59
CA GLU A 62 46.23 -9.30 45.50
C GLU A 62 46.62 -10.07 44.21
N HIS A 63 45.66 -10.78 43.65
CA HIS A 63 45.83 -11.50 42.39
C HIS A 63 46.32 -10.57 41.26
N PRO A 64 47.42 -10.89 40.53
CA PRO A 64 48.07 -9.96 39.60
C PRO A 64 47.14 -9.35 38.54
N ALA A 65 46.21 -10.15 38.01
CA ALA A 65 45.23 -9.67 37.03
C ALA A 65 44.31 -8.57 37.59
N GLU A 66 43.90 -8.68 38.86
CA GLU A 66 43.01 -7.71 39.50
C GLU A 66 43.76 -6.41 39.76
N ARG A 67 45.00 -6.51 40.26
CA ARG A 67 45.90 -5.37 40.47
C ARG A 67 46.09 -4.58 39.19
N ARG A 68 46.48 -5.27 38.11
CA ARG A 68 46.70 -4.65 36.79
C ARG A 68 45.44 -3.99 36.22
N LEU A 69 44.28 -4.60 36.42
CA LEU A 69 43.00 -4.02 36.01
C LEU A 69 42.68 -2.75 36.79
N ARG A 70 42.84 -2.77 38.11
CA ARG A 70 42.65 -1.59 38.98
C ARG A 70 43.58 -0.46 38.59
N GLU A 71 44.87 -0.74 38.45
CA GLU A 71 45.89 0.23 38.02
C GLU A 71 45.54 0.85 36.67
N TRP A 72 45.17 0.02 35.69
CA TRP A 72 44.82 0.51 34.36
C TRP A 72 43.54 1.34 34.37
N HIS A 73 42.51 0.95 35.10
CA HIS A 73 41.30 1.74 35.24
C HIS A 73 41.57 3.11 35.87
N VAL A 74 42.38 3.13 36.92
CA VAL A 74 42.82 4.38 37.56
C VAL A 74 43.59 5.25 36.58
N HIS A 75 44.47 4.67 35.75
CA HIS A 75 45.19 5.39 34.71
C HIS A 75 44.24 5.98 33.65
N LEU A 76 43.25 5.21 33.19
CA LEU A 76 42.29 5.64 32.18
C LEU A 76 41.38 6.80 32.64
N VAL A 77 41.00 6.80 33.92
CA VAL A 77 40.07 7.79 34.50
C VAL A 77 40.79 8.99 35.11
N THR A 78 41.91 8.76 35.78
CA THR A 78 42.72 9.78 36.48
C THR A 78 44.19 9.64 36.09
N PRO A 79 44.57 9.98 34.84
CA PRO A 79 45.97 9.87 34.43
C PRO A 79 46.85 10.80 35.26
N LYS A 80 48.08 10.34 35.51
CA LYS A 80 49.12 11.18 36.09
C LYS A 80 49.67 12.12 35.02
N CYS A 81 49.96 13.35 35.42
CA CYS A 81 50.76 14.28 34.67
C CYS A 81 52.16 13.65 34.42
N PRO A 82 52.64 13.57 33.16
CA PRO A 82 53.99 13.14 32.82
C PRO A 82 55.07 14.13 33.29
N GLU A 83 54.79 15.43 33.45
CA GLU A 83 55.78 16.41 33.92
C GLU A 83 55.97 16.39 35.44
N CYS A 84 54.88 16.48 36.21
CA CYS A 84 54.94 16.61 37.67
C CYS A 84 54.41 15.38 38.45
N GLY A 85 53.84 14.38 37.77
CA GLY A 85 53.31 13.17 38.41
C GLY A 85 51.95 13.34 39.11
N GLU A 86 51.43 14.56 39.24
CA GLU A 86 50.12 14.80 39.86
C GLU A 86 48.97 14.20 39.07
N ARG A 87 47.96 13.70 39.77
CA ARG A 87 46.74 13.21 39.12
C ARG A 87 45.92 14.40 38.66
N VAL A 88 45.53 14.35 37.39
CA VAL A 88 44.68 15.41 36.84
C VAL A 88 43.22 15.12 37.17
N GLY A 89 42.50 16.15 37.60
CA GLY A 89 41.08 16.08 37.92
C GLY A 89 40.23 15.63 36.72
N GLU A 90 39.05 15.11 37.02
CA GLU A 90 38.09 14.69 36.02
C GLU A 90 37.63 15.91 35.20
N GLY A 91 37.87 15.90 33.88
CA GLY A 91 37.50 16.99 32.97
C GLY A 91 38.60 18.03 32.72
N ASP A 92 39.67 18.05 33.52
CA ASP A 92 40.72 19.08 33.39
C ASP A 92 41.71 18.77 32.28
N THR A 93 41.79 19.63 31.27
CA THR A 93 42.77 19.50 30.17
C THR A 93 44.17 20.01 30.55
N LYS A 94 44.30 20.62 31.73
CA LYS A 94 45.55 21.15 32.29
C LYS A 94 45.81 20.54 33.65
N CYS A 95 47.08 20.24 33.94
CA CYS A 95 47.48 19.85 35.29
C CYS A 95 47.31 21.02 36.25
N SER A 96 46.70 20.81 37.42
CA SER A 96 46.59 21.83 38.47
C SER A 96 47.96 22.22 39.05
N GLY A 97 48.89 21.26 39.20
CA GLY A 97 50.19 21.51 39.83
C GLY A 97 51.20 22.23 38.94
N CYS A 98 51.28 21.88 37.66
CA CYS A 98 52.29 22.46 36.74
C CYS A 98 51.71 23.23 35.55
N GLY A 99 50.39 23.24 35.35
CA GLY A 99 49.75 23.97 34.25
C GLY A 99 49.92 23.35 32.87
N SER A 100 50.70 22.27 32.73
CA SER A 100 50.95 21.62 31.45
C SER A 100 49.64 21.05 30.87
N SER A 101 49.46 21.24 29.57
CA SER A 101 48.34 20.68 28.81
C SER A 101 48.65 19.27 28.35
N PHE A 102 47.72 18.33 28.51
CA PHE A 102 47.87 16.98 27.96
C PHE A 102 47.06 16.81 26.69
N GLU A 103 47.63 16.05 25.76
CA GLU A 103 46.85 15.53 24.64
C GLU A 103 45.72 14.66 25.18
N LYS A 104 44.49 14.91 24.69
CA LYS A 104 43.28 14.16 25.07
C LYS A 104 43.37 12.65 24.74
N ALA A 105 44.41 12.20 24.05
CA ALA A 105 44.49 10.88 23.41
C ALA A 105 44.43 9.69 24.39
N ASP A 106 44.98 9.83 25.61
CA ASP A 106 45.02 8.74 26.58
C ASP A 106 43.85 8.73 27.57
N ARG A 107 43.04 9.80 27.59
CA ARG A 107 41.87 9.88 28.46
C ARG A 107 40.66 9.26 27.80
N VAL A 108 39.93 8.46 28.58
CA VAL A 108 38.63 7.96 28.18
C VAL A 108 37.59 8.28 29.25
N SER A 109 36.32 8.42 28.84
CA SER A 109 35.25 8.59 29.82
C SER A 109 35.19 7.38 30.76
N LYS A 110 34.71 7.57 31.99
CA LYS A 110 34.53 6.48 32.94
C LYS A 110 33.75 5.30 32.32
N ASN A 111 32.72 5.57 31.52
CA ASN A 111 31.94 4.51 30.88
C ASN A 111 32.77 3.72 29.84
N THR A 112 33.64 4.41 29.10
CA THR A 112 34.59 3.75 28.19
C THR A 112 35.63 2.95 28.98
N ALA A 113 36.15 3.48 30.10
CA ALA A 113 37.05 2.75 30.99
C ALA A 113 36.39 1.48 31.57
N SER A 114 35.15 1.55 32.04
CA SER A 114 34.37 0.38 32.48
C SER A 114 34.11 -0.60 31.34
N THR A 115 33.97 -0.13 30.10
CA THR A 115 33.82 -1.00 28.93
C THR A 115 35.13 -1.74 28.64
N TYR A 116 36.26 -1.04 28.67
CA TYR A 116 37.59 -1.62 28.57
C TYR A 116 37.85 -2.65 29.67
N TRP A 117 37.48 -2.34 30.91
CA TRP A 117 37.51 -3.29 32.04
C TRP A 117 36.77 -4.58 31.72
N ARG A 118 35.52 -4.50 31.22
CA ARG A 118 34.73 -5.68 30.86
C ARG A 118 35.40 -6.50 29.75
N HIS A 119 36.01 -5.86 28.77
CA HIS A 119 36.75 -6.55 27.71
C HIS A 119 37.91 -7.34 28.29
N ILE A 120 38.77 -6.70 29.08
CA ILE A 120 39.94 -7.37 29.67
C ILE A 120 39.53 -8.44 30.69
N LYS A 121 38.47 -8.22 31.46
CA LYS A 121 37.87 -9.24 32.32
C LYS A 121 37.39 -10.46 31.52
N ALA A 122 36.77 -10.24 30.36
CA ALA A 122 36.36 -11.32 29.45
C ALA A 122 37.56 -12.05 28.82
N PHE A 123 38.67 -11.34 28.55
CA PHE A 123 39.93 -11.94 28.08
C PHE A 123 40.49 -12.92 29.12
N TYR A 124 40.72 -12.46 30.36
CA TYR A 124 41.19 -13.33 31.44
C TYR A 124 40.26 -14.53 31.69
N LYS A 125 38.93 -14.30 31.68
CA LYS A 125 37.95 -15.36 31.86
C LYS A 125 38.06 -16.47 30.80
N LYS A 126 38.35 -16.12 29.54
CA LYS A 126 38.56 -17.12 28.46
C LYS A 126 39.71 -18.08 28.76
N PHE A 127 40.71 -17.64 29.53
CA PHE A 127 41.90 -18.40 29.89
C PHE A 127 41.86 -18.98 31.31
N GLY A 128 40.65 -19.11 31.89
CA GLY A 128 40.44 -19.75 33.20
C GLY A 128 40.70 -18.85 34.40
N VAL A 129 40.96 -17.56 34.19
CA VAL A 129 41.22 -16.59 35.26
C VAL A 129 39.94 -15.85 35.61
N ASN A 130 39.40 -16.12 36.81
CA ASN A 130 38.19 -15.46 37.30
C ASN A 130 38.54 -14.22 38.12
N ILE A 131 38.28 -13.03 37.56
CA ILE A 131 38.38 -11.76 38.30
C ILE A 131 37.12 -11.58 39.14
N THR A 132 37.29 -11.57 40.46
CA THR A 132 36.22 -11.42 41.45
C THR A 132 35.79 -9.95 41.57
N THR A 133 36.74 -9.02 41.44
CA THR A 133 36.46 -7.58 41.51
C THR A 133 35.36 -7.16 40.53
N GLU A 134 34.37 -6.44 41.05
CA GLU A 134 33.26 -5.90 40.27
C GLU A 134 33.73 -4.85 39.26
N THR A 135 33.02 -4.73 38.14
CA THR A 135 33.32 -3.67 37.19
C THR A 135 32.93 -2.32 37.81
N PRO A 136 33.81 -1.31 37.80
CA PRO A 136 33.46 0.01 38.30
C PRO A 136 32.19 0.53 37.65
N THR A 137 31.18 0.81 38.46
CA THR A 137 29.90 1.36 37.99
C THR A 137 30.04 2.86 37.89
N VAL A 138 29.65 3.40 36.74
CA VAL A 138 29.63 4.83 36.50
C VAL A 138 28.19 5.28 36.67
N PRO A 139 27.90 6.22 37.60
CA PRO A 139 26.63 6.90 37.60
C PRO A 139 26.48 7.53 36.22
N GLN A 140 25.54 7.04 35.42
CA GLN A 140 25.27 7.62 34.11
C GLN A 140 24.60 8.97 34.40
N PRO A 141 25.23 10.12 34.11
CA PRO A 141 24.47 11.35 34.06
C PRO A 141 23.32 11.09 33.09
N LYS A 142 22.10 11.41 33.51
CA LYS A 142 20.96 11.33 32.61
C LYS A 142 21.15 12.45 31.60
N ASN A 143 21.85 12.14 30.50
CA ASN A 143 21.90 13.06 29.37
C ASN A 143 20.46 13.38 29.01
N GLU A 144 20.14 14.66 28.94
CA GLU A 144 18.87 15.14 28.43
C GLU A 144 18.68 14.56 27.03
N LYS A 145 17.45 14.16 26.73
CA LYS A 145 17.08 13.54 25.46
C LYS A 145 15.93 14.36 24.92
N PRO A 146 15.98 14.73 23.63
CA PRO A 146 14.88 15.44 23.00
C PRO A 146 13.67 14.53 22.93
N ASP A 147 12.51 15.11 23.16
CA ASP A 147 11.21 14.46 23.02
C ASP A 147 10.47 15.07 21.83
N TYR A 148 10.76 14.55 20.63
CA TYR A 148 10.16 15.04 19.38
C TYR A 148 8.70 14.61 19.22
N ASP A 149 7.90 15.48 18.64
CA ASP A 149 6.53 15.21 18.18
C ASP A 149 6.42 15.19 16.64
N ALA A 150 5.21 14.97 16.12
CA ALA A 150 4.98 14.98 14.67
C ALA A 150 5.31 16.32 13.99
N ALA A 151 5.13 17.45 14.67
CA ALA A 151 5.42 18.77 14.12
C ALA A 151 6.93 18.99 13.97
N ASP A 152 7.73 18.53 14.93
CA ASP A 152 9.18 18.53 14.83
C ASP A 152 9.68 17.59 13.73
N VAL A 153 9.10 16.40 13.61
CA VAL A 153 9.44 15.46 12.53
C VAL A 153 9.08 16.05 11.16
N ARG A 154 7.96 16.78 11.04
CA ARG A 154 7.60 17.51 9.82
C ARG A 154 8.70 18.50 9.40
N LYS A 155 9.24 19.28 10.34
CA LYS A 155 10.38 20.17 10.06
C LYS A 155 11.62 19.39 9.61
N MET A 156 11.88 18.22 10.19
CA MET A 156 13.00 17.36 9.77
C MET A 156 12.81 16.83 8.34
N THR A 157 11.60 16.43 7.97
CA THR A 157 11.29 15.98 6.61
C THR A 157 11.34 17.12 5.60
N ASP A 158 10.84 18.31 5.96
CA ASP A 158 10.92 19.51 5.12
C ASP A 158 12.37 19.97 4.94
N GLY A 159 13.20 19.75 5.95
CA GLY A 159 14.65 19.98 5.90
C GLY A 159 15.43 18.94 5.10
N ALA A 160 14.83 17.81 4.68
CA ALA A 160 15.50 16.77 3.92
C ALA A 160 15.66 17.17 2.44
N LYS A 161 16.85 16.92 1.86
CA LYS A 161 17.17 17.34 0.47
C LYS A 161 16.78 16.32 -0.60
N SER A 162 16.56 15.07 -0.20
CA SER A 162 16.28 13.98 -1.11
C SER A 162 15.04 13.22 -0.64
N LEU A 163 14.27 12.68 -1.58
CA LEU A 163 13.11 11.83 -1.28
C LEU A 163 13.53 10.61 -0.47
N ARG A 164 14.73 10.07 -0.74
CA ARG A 164 15.35 9.01 0.07
C ARG A 164 15.47 9.39 1.55
N ASP A 165 16.09 10.54 1.87
CA ASP A 165 16.31 10.92 3.26
C ASP A 165 14.96 11.22 3.96
N ARG A 166 13.99 11.80 3.25
CA ARG A 166 12.61 12.00 3.75
C ARG A 166 11.94 10.67 4.08
N ALA A 167 12.00 9.70 3.17
CA ALA A 167 11.46 8.36 3.38
C ALA A 167 12.13 7.63 4.56
N ILE A 168 13.45 7.79 4.73
CA ILE A 168 14.19 7.23 5.88
C ILE A 168 13.69 7.81 7.21
N ILE A 169 13.48 9.13 7.29
CA ILE A 169 13.01 9.81 8.51
C ILE A 169 11.62 9.30 8.89
N LEU A 170 10.69 9.25 7.92
CA LEU A 170 9.32 8.82 8.18
C LEU A 170 9.24 7.33 8.52
N THR A 171 10.01 6.49 7.83
CA THR A 171 10.13 5.06 8.16
C THR A 171 10.68 4.87 9.57
N ALA A 172 11.66 5.68 9.99
CA ALA A 172 12.22 5.62 11.34
C ALA A 172 11.21 6.05 12.41
N PHE A 173 10.49 7.14 12.16
CA PHE A 173 9.54 7.73 13.10
C PHE A 173 8.26 6.90 13.21
N GLN A 174 7.59 6.59 12.10
CA GLN A 174 6.32 5.88 12.13
C GLN A 174 6.47 4.38 12.41
N GLY A 175 7.60 3.77 12.03
CA GLY A 175 7.90 2.37 12.34
C GLY A 175 8.80 2.16 13.55
N GLY A 176 9.14 3.22 14.30
CA GLY A 176 10.00 3.13 15.47
C GLY A 176 11.32 2.39 15.22
N MET A 177 11.90 2.48 14.02
CA MET A 177 13.03 1.65 13.61
C MET A 177 14.37 2.29 13.98
N ASP A 178 15.35 1.46 14.33
CA ASP A 178 16.72 1.93 14.49
C ASP A 178 17.46 2.06 13.12
N PRO A 179 18.59 2.80 13.06
CA PRO A 179 19.32 2.98 11.79
C PRO A 179 19.76 1.68 11.12
N THR A 180 20.06 0.64 11.92
CA THR A 180 20.51 -0.66 11.40
C THR A 180 19.36 -1.40 10.75
N GLU A 181 18.18 -1.36 11.39
CA GLU A 181 16.94 -1.97 10.89
C GLU A 181 16.49 -1.33 9.57
N ILE A 182 16.67 -0.01 9.42
CA ILE A 182 16.38 0.70 8.17
C ILE A 182 17.36 0.29 7.06
N CYS A 183 18.67 0.25 7.36
CA CYS A 183 19.67 -0.14 6.38
C CYS A 183 19.46 -1.57 5.86
N GLN A 184 18.82 -2.44 6.65
CA GLN A 184 18.56 -3.85 6.30
C GLN A 184 17.26 -4.08 5.54
N LEU A 185 16.44 -3.06 5.31
CA LEU A 185 15.19 -3.21 4.56
C LEU A 185 15.46 -3.60 3.10
N ASN A 186 14.64 -4.51 2.59
CA ASN A 186 14.53 -4.87 1.18
C ASN A 186 13.23 -4.35 0.59
N TYR A 187 13.19 -4.15 -0.72
CA TYR A 187 12.00 -3.66 -1.40
C TYR A 187 10.80 -4.60 -1.23
N GLY A 188 11.02 -5.92 -1.32
CA GLY A 188 9.97 -6.93 -1.13
C GLY A 188 9.24 -6.85 0.22
N GLN A 189 9.84 -6.21 1.23
CA GLN A 189 9.20 -6.02 2.54
C GLN A 189 8.21 -4.86 2.58
N VAL A 190 8.20 -3.99 1.57
CA VAL A 190 7.29 -2.84 1.45
C VAL A 190 6.60 -2.80 0.09
N LYS A 191 6.79 -3.83 -0.74
CA LYS A 191 6.34 -3.86 -2.13
C LYS A 191 4.83 -3.65 -2.23
N SER A 192 4.03 -4.40 -1.48
CA SER A 192 2.57 -4.24 -1.49
C SER A 192 2.16 -2.84 -1.06
N ALA A 193 2.74 -2.30 0.03
CA ALA A 193 2.43 -0.94 0.50
C ALA A 193 2.74 0.15 -0.54
N VAL A 194 3.79 -0.04 -1.34
CA VAL A 194 4.23 0.91 -2.36
C VAL A 194 3.43 0.78 -3.65
N GLU A 195 3.04 -0.43 -4.03
CA GLU A 195 2.29 -0.69 -5.27
C GLU A 195 0.77 -0.53 -5.08
N GLU A 196 0.26 -0.80 -3.89
CA GLU A 196 -1.16 -0.76 -3.55
C GLU A 196 -1.51 0.53 -2.79
N GLU A 197 -2.78 0.92 -2.79
CA GLU A 197 -3.28 2.06 -2.00
C GLU A 197 -3.57 1.66 -0.54
N GLU A 198 -2.58 1.06 0.14
CA GLU A 198 -2.68 0.73 1.57
C GLU A 198 -2.59 2.00 2.46
N GLU A 199 -3.46 2.10 3.46
CA GLU A 199 -3.39 3.17 4.48
C GLU A 199 -2.25 2.96 5.49
N HIS A 200 -1.93 1.69 5.75
CA HIS A 200 -0.85 1.27 6.64
C HIS A 200 -0.34 -0.12 6.25
N HIS A 201 0.90 -0.43 6.65
CA HIS A 201 1.56 -1.70 6.31
C HIS A 201 2.37 -2.24 7.49
N PHE A 202 2.40 -3.57 7.70
CA PHE A 202 3.21 -4.18 8.75
C PHE A 202 4.44 -4.89 8.17
N ILE A 203 5.63 -4.37 8.49
CA ILE A 203 6.89 -5.03 8.08
C ILE A 203 7.27 -6.09 9.09
N ARG A 204 7.39 -7.35 8.65
CA ARG A 204 7.96 -8.45 9.44
C ARG A 204 9.48 -8.37 9.47
N LYS A 205 10.07 -8.43 10.67
CA LYS A 205 11.52 -8.39 10.89
C LYS A 205 11.96 -9.34 12.00
N THR A 206 13.22 -9.76 11.94
CA THR A 206 13.87 -10.47 13.05
C THR A 206 15.03 -9.64 13.57
N ARG A 207 14.97 -9.27 14.84
CA ARG A 207 16.01 -8.45 15.44
C ARG A 207 17.24 -9.30 15.74
N LYS A 208 18.36 -9.06 15.05
CA LYS A 208 19.62 -9.83 15.20
C LYS A 208 20.10 -9.99 16.65
N LYS A 209 19.91 -8.96 17.49
CA LYS A 209 20.39 -8.95 18.87
C LYS A 209 19.63 -9.93 19.78
N THR A 210 18.32 -10.06 19.58
CA THR A 210 17.44 -10.86 20.45
C THR A 210 16.93 -12.13 19.79
N GLY A 211 17.05 -12.25 18.47
CA GLY A 211 16.45 -13.34 17.68
C GLY A 211 14.92 -13.23 17.57
N VAL A 212 14.31 -12.15 18.08
CA VAL A 212 12.85 -12.02 18.14
C VAL A 212 12.30 -11.53 16.80
N SER A 213 11.43 -12.34 16.19
CA SER A 213 10.58 -11.94 15.09
C SER A 213 9.46 -11.03 15.59
N HIS A 214 9.27 -9.89 14.94
CA HIS A 214 8.21 -8.93 15.26
C HIS A 214 7.69 -8.26 13.98
N HIS A 215 6.56 -7.57 14.10
CA HIS A 215 6.05 -6.67 13.07
C HIS A 215 6.26 -5.25 13.51
N THR A 216 6.49 -4.34 12.58
CA THR A 216 6.47 -2.90 12.86
C THR A 216 5.59 -2.19 11.84
N PRO A 217 4.71 -1.27 12.28
CA PRO A 217 3.82 -0.57 11.37
C PRO A 217 4.57 0.47 10.53
N LEU A 218 4.07 0.73 9.33
CA LEU A 218 4.29 1.94 8.56
C LEU A 218 2.93 2.57 8.31
N LEU A 219 2.84 3.87 8.51
CA LEU A 219 1.62 4.63 8.27
C LEU A 219 1.72 5.34 6.93
N ARG A 220 0.60 5.97 6.55
CA ARG A 220 0.39 6.66 5.29
C ARG A 220 1.54 7.57 4.87
N ASP A 221 2.04 8.45 5.75
CA ASP A 221 3.10 9.41 5.36
C ASP A 221 4.42 8.70 4.97
N ALA A 222 4.79 7.64 5.69
CA ALA A 222 5.96 6.83 5.36
C ALA A 222 5.74 6.07 4.05
N ILE A 223 4.55 5.51 3.83
CA ILE A 223 4.20 4.81 2.59
C ILE A 223 4.26 5.77 1.39
N GLU A 224 3.67 6.96 1.49
CA GLU A 224 3.71 7.97 0.43
C GLU A 224 5.14 8.45 0.14
N ALA A 225 5.94 8.68 1.18
CA ALA A 225 7.35 9.03 1.01
C ALA A 225 8.16 7.90 0.35
N LEU A 226 7.86 6.64 0.68
CA LEU A 226 8.45 5.46 0.03
C LEU A 226 8.04 5.37 -1.44
N LYS A 227 6.76 5.59 -1.78
CA LYS A 227 6.27 5.63 -3.17
C LYS A 227 7.03 6.65 -4.00
N LEU A 228 7.15 7.87 -3.50
CA LEU A 228 7.88 8.94 -4.18
C LEU A 228 9.37 8.59 -4.37
N TYR A 229 10.00 8.04 -3.34
CA TYR A 229 11.40 7.62 -3.42
C TYR A 229 11.64 6.46 -4.39
N VAL A 230 10.79 5.43 -4.36
CA VAL A 230 10.89 4.26 -5.25
C VAL A 230 10.69 4.69 -6.71
N SER A 231 9.74 5.58 -6.99
CA SER A 231 9.57 6.18 -8.32
C SER A 231 10.79 7.02 -8.76
N GLU A 232 11.40 7.82 -7.86
CA GLU A 232 12.62 8.59 -8.18
C GLU A 232 13.81 7.69 -8.46
N ARG A 233 13.94 6.57 -7.73
CA ARG A 233 15.02 5.61 -7.93
C ARG A 233 14.99 5.02 -9.34
N GLY A 234 13.79 4.76 -9.87
CA GLY A 234 13.57 4.19 -11.20
C GLY A 234 14.16 2.78 -11.37
N GLY A 235 13.97 2.24 -12.57
CA GLY A 235 14.40 0.89 -12.94
C GLY A 235 13.51 -0.22 -12.35
N GLU A 236 13.76 -1.45 -12.80
CA GLU A 236 13.17 -2.65 -12.20
C GLU A 236 13.86 -2.91 -10.86
N ILE A 237 13.09 -2.95 -9.78
CA ILE A 237 13.58 -3.21 -8.42
C ILE A 237 13.05 -4.56 -7.99
N GLU A 238 13.96 -5.49 -7.73
CA GLU A 238 13.61 -6.84 -7.32
C GLU A 238 13.25 -6.89 -5.82
N SER A 239 12.49 -7.91 -5.42
CA SER A 239 12.07 -8.08 -4.02
C SER A 239 13.25 -8.16 -3.04
N ASP A 240 14.37 -8.73 -3.48
CA ASP A 240 15.58 -8.90 -2.66
C ASP A 240 16.52 -7.69 -2.67
N ASP A 241 16.24 -6.69 -3.53
CA ASP A 241 17.06 -5.49 -3.60
C ASP A 241 16.97 -4.68 -2.31
N PRO A 242 18.08 -4.01 -1.89
CA PRO A 242 18.04 -3.07 -0.79
C PRO A 242 17.00 -1.99 -1.05
N LEU A 243 16.12 -1.72 -0.07
CA LEU A 243 15.13 -0.65 -0.20
C LEU A 243 15.83 0.70 -0.36
N PHE A 244 16.75 1.02 0.56
CA PHE A 244 17.50 2.27 0.55
C PHE A 244 18.93 2.07 0.02
N VAL A 245 19.24 2.77 -1.07
CA VAL A 245 20.54 2.69 -1.75
C VAL A 245 21.30 4.02 -1.73
N LYS A 246 22.63 3.91 -1.87
CA LYS A 246 23.53 5.02 -2.19
C LYS A 246 23.38 5.38 -3.67
N ARG A 247 24.02 6.49 -4.09
CA ARG A 247 24.03 6.92 -5.50
C ARG A 247 24.61 5.88 -6.46
N ASN A 248 25.49 5.00 -5.98
CA ASN A 248 26.08 3.92 -6.78
C ASN A 248 25.27 2.61 -6.74
N GLY A 249 24.02 2.63 -6.27
CA GLY A 249 23.15 1.45 -6.16
C GLY A 249 23.43 0.53 -4.97
N SER A 250 24.57 0.68 -4.27
CA SER A 250 24.86 -0.16 -3.09
C SER A 250 23.98 0.19 -1.88
N ARG A 251 23.70 -0.78 -1.02
CA ARG A 251 22.92 -0.59 0.22
C ARG A 251 23.47 0.54 1.09
N ILE A 252 22.60 1.41 1.60
CA ILE A 252 22.98 2.49 2.51
C ILE A 252 23.54 1.94 3.84
N THR A 253 24.48 2.66 4.46
CA THR A 253 25.01 2.30 5.79
C THR A 253 24.52 3.26 6.87
N THR A 254 24.67 2.86 8.14
CA THR A 254 24.34 3.68 9.30
C THR A 254 25.13 4.99 9.31
N SER A 255 26.40 4.97 8.89
CA SER A 255 27.23 6.19 8.76
C SER A 255 26.68 7.15 7.71
N ASN A 256 26.13 6.63 6.59
CA ASN A 256 25.50 7.48 5.59
C ASN A 256 24.26 8.17 6.17
N ILE A 257 23.40 7.44 6.89
CA ILE A 257 22.23 8.02 7.54
C ILE A 257 22.64 9.06 8.59
N GLN A 258 23.63 8.77 9.43
CA GLN A 258 24.15 9.72 10.42
C GLN A 258 24.65 11.01 9.78
N PHE A 259 25.34 10.91 8.64
CA PHE A 259 25.79 12.06 7.88
C PHE A 259 24.60 12.86 7.33
N SER A 260 23.61 12.21 6.70
CA SER A 260 22.38 12.86 6.23
C SER A 260 21.68 13.61 7.36
N MET A 261 21.49 12.97 8.52
CA MET A 261 20.84 13.58 9.68
C MET A 261 21.63 14.76 10.26
N ARG A 262 22.97 14.71 10.25
CA ARG A 262 23.79 15.86 10.66
C ARG A 262 23.57 17.03 9.71
N LYS A 263 23.51 16.77 8.40
CA LYS A 263 23.22 17.80 7.40
C LYS A 263 21.80 18.37 7.50
N ILE A 264 20.84 17.61 8.01
CA ILE A 264 19.50 18.11 8.31
C ILE A 264 19.54 18.99 9.57
N ASN A 265 20.22 18.55 10.63
CA ASN A 265 20.42 19.36 11.84
C ASN A 265 21.09 20.70 11.55
N GLU A 266 22.12 20.73 10.71
CA GLU A 266 22.77 21.98 10.26
C GLU A 266 21.80 22.96 9.57
N ARG A 267 20.69 22.49 8.98
CA ARG A 267 19.72 23.33 8.25
C ARG A 267 18.54 23.78 9.10
N ILE A 268 17.99 22.86 9.90
CA ILE A 268 16.72 23.06 10.59
C ILE A 268 16.81 22.85 12.10
N GLY A 269 17.98 22.49 12.65
CA GLY A 269 18.15 22.23 14.09
C GLY A 269 17.79 23.42 14.95
N ASP A 270 18.15 24.63 14.50
CA ASP A 270 17.76 25.85 15.19
C ASP A 270 16.25 26.10 15.16
N GLN A 271 15.47 25.47 14.28
CA GLN A 271 14.01 25.63 14.21
C GLN A 271 13.24 24.65 15.10
N ILE A 272 13.95 23.70 15.73
CA ILE A 272 13.39 22.68 16.62
C ILE A 272 13.85 22.96 18.04
N ALA A 273 12.93 23.35 18.92
CA ALA A 273 13.24 23.76 20.29
C ALA A 273 14.01 22.68 21.05
N GLU A 274 13.55 21.44 20.97
CA GLU A 274 14.18 20.26 21.58
C GLU A 274 15.59 19.98 21.05
N ALA A 275 15.87 20.29 19.78
CA ALA A 275 17.21 20.11 19.23
C ALA A 275 18.15 21.24 19.68
N ARG A 276 17.63 22.46 19.77
CA ARG A 276 18.37 23.67 20.17
C ARG A 276 18.76 23.66 21.64
N SER A 277 17.92 23.11 22.51
CA SER A 277 18.16 23.04 23.96
C SER A 277 19.27 22.06 24.35
N LEU A 278 19.58 21.09 23.49
CA LEU A 278 20.57 20.06 23.76
C LEU A 278 21.99 20.55 23.54
N ASN A 279 22.68 20.82 24.64
CA ASN A 279 24.12 21.00 24.64
C ASN A 279 24.81 19.62 24.66
N SER A 280 24.88 18.96 23.50
CA SER A 280 25.48 17.62 23.36
C SER A 280 26.42 17.52 22.16
N ASP A 281 27.53 16.80 22.33
CA ASP A 281 28.41 16.38 21.23
C ASP A 281 27.71 15.42 20.23
N ILE A 282 26.55 14.88 20.62
CA ILE A 282 25.75 13.97 19.80
C ILE A 282 24.76 14.80 18.99
N ASN A 283 24.63 14.48 17.70
CA ASN A 283 23.62 15.09 16.84
C ASN A 283 22.22 14.94 17.46
N PRO A 284 21.54 16.06 17.84
CA PRO A 284 20.24 15.99 18.50
C PRO A 284 19.17 15.39 17.58
N ILE A 285 19.27 15.58 16.26
CA ILE A 285 18.31 15.03 15.29
C ILE A 285 18.75 13.66 14.77
N SER A 286 19.14 12.75 15.66
CA SER A 286 19.45 11.38 15.25
C SER A 286 18.19 10.50 15.14
N LEU A 287 18.19 9.52 14.24
CA LEU A 287 17.11 8.51 14.13
C LEU A 287 16.83 7.77 15.44
N LYS A 288 17.82 7.67 16.33
CA LYS A 288 17.64 7.07 17.66
C LYS A 288 16.56 7.82 18.46
N TYR A 289 16.48 9.13 18.29
CA TYR A 289 15.47 9.95 18.94
C TYR A 289 14.12 9.88 18.23
N LEU A 290 14.08 9.64 16.92
CA LEU A 290 12.82 9.34 16.20
C LEU A 290 12.19 8.03 16.69
N ARG A 291 13.00 6.99 16.93
CA ARG A 291 12.53 5.76 17.56
C ARG A 291 12.03 5.98 18.99
N ARG A 292 12.63 6.92 19.74
CA ARG A 292 12.13 7.32 21.06
C ARG A 292 10.79 8.07 20.93
N ALA A 293 10.69 8.99 19.97
CA ALA A 293 9.48 9.74 19.67
C ALA A 293 8.30 8.80 19.34
N PHE A 294 8.53 7.74 18.55
CA PHE A 294 7.56 6.66 18.35
C PHE A 294 7.06 6.04 19.66
N SER A 295 7.98 5.69 20.56
CA SER A 295 7.65 5.11 21.86
C SER A 295 6.86 6.08 22.75
N ILE A 296 7.18 7.37 22.69
CA ILE A 296 6.46 8.44 23.40
C ILE A 296 5.06 8.61 22.81
N ALA A 297 4.92 8.67 21.50
CA ALA A 297 3.63 8.72 20.80
C ALA A 297 2.74 7.54 21.21
N CYS A 298 3.27 6.31 21.22
CA CYS A 298 2.55 5.14 21.70
C CYS A 298 2.09 5.29 23.16
N LYS A 299 2.92 5.84 24.04
CA LYS A 299 2.57 6.06 25.45
C LYS A 299 1.45 7.10 25.60
N LEU A 300 1.53 8.21 24.87
CA LEU A 300 0.53 9.27 24.88
C LEU A 300 -0.82 8.76 24.33
N ALA A 301 -0.77 7.95 23.29
CA ALA A 301 -1.92 7.26 22.70
C ALA A 301 -2.46 6.11 23.57
N LYS A 302 -1.82 5.80 24.70
CA LYS A 302 -2.16 4.67 25.59
C LYS A 302 -2.18 3.32 24.85
N VAL A 303 -1.27 3.14 23.90
CA VAL A 303 -1.03 1.85 23.26
C VAL A 303 -0.60 0.84 24.31
N ASP A 304 -1.13 -0.38 24.22
CA ASP A 304 -0.72 -1.46 25.10
C ASP A 304 0.80 -1.62 25.14
N SER A 305 1.34 -1.78 26.34
CA SER A 305 2.79 -1.84 26.52
C SER A 305 3.41 -3.06 25.82
N GLY A 306 2.71 -4.20 25.80
CA GLY A 306 3.15 -5.40 25.09
C GLY A 306 3.21 -5.18 23.59
N VAL A 307 2.19 -4.53 23.00
CA VAL A 307 2.17 -4.18 21.57
C VAL A 307 3.27 -3.18 21.22
N ARG A 308 3.48 -2.14 22.04
CA ARG A 308 4.58 -1.17 21.84
C ARG A 308 5.94 -1.85 21.88
N GLU A 309 6.23 -2.66 22.90
CA GLU A 309 7.51 -3.36 23.02
C GLU A 309 7.71 -4.37 21.88
N TYR A 310 6.62 -5.03 21.43
CA TYR A 310 6.61 -5.92 20.26
C TYR A 310 6.95 -5.16 18.97
N TRP A 311 6.31 -4.02 18.69
CA TRP A 311 6.64 -3.19 17.52
C TRP A 311 8.09 -2.70 17.53
N MET A 312 8.64 -2.45 18.72
CA MET A 312 10.05 -2.09 18.89
C MET A 312 10.98 -3.32 18.91
N GLY A 313 10.50 -4.56 18.82
CA GLY A 313 11.36 -5.75 18.86
C GLY A 313 12.17 -5.86 20.16
N HIS A 314 11.64 -5.34 21.27
CA HIS A 314 12.22 -5.50 22.59
C HIS A 314 11.84 -6.89 23.13
N ALA A 315 12.80 -7.57 23.77
CA ALA A 315 12.49 -8.79 24.49
C ALA A 315 11.76 -8.40 25.77
N THR A 316 10.54 -8.89 25.98
CA THR A 316 9.83 -8.70 27.23
C THR A 316 10.42 -9.63 28.29
N ASP A 317 10.66 -9.12 29.49
CA ASP A 317 11.26 -9.88 30.60
C ASP A 317 10.36 -11.04 31.08
N TYR A 318 9.05 -10.95 30.81
CA TYR A 318 8.10 -12.02 31.10
C TYR A 318 8.13 -13.08 30.00
N GLY A 319 9.07 -14.02 30.15
CA GLY A 319 9.12 -15.31 29.45
C GLY A 319 7.95 -16.25 29.80
N GLY A 320 6.71 -15.76 29.76
CA GLY A 320 5.54 -16.63 29.75
C GLY A 320 5.47 -17.39 28.42
N ALA A 321 4.89 -18.58 28.41
CA ALA A 321 4.76 -19.51 27.26
C ALA A 321 4.07 -18.95 25.98
N TYR A 322 3.86 -17.63 25.92
CA TYR A 322 3.27 -16.84 24.83
C TYR A 322 4.25 -15.83 24.22
N SER A 323 5.47 -15.65 24.74
CA SER A 323 6.46 -14.66 24.28
C SER A 323 7.01 -14.90 22.86
N GLY A 324 6.73 -16.06 22.27
CA GLY A 324 6.99 -16.35 20.86
C GLY A 324 5.77 -16.20 19.93
N LYS A 325 4.59 -15.87 20.46
CA LYS A 325 3.37 -15.76 19.64
C LYS A 325 3.31 -14.35 19.05
N GLN A 326 3.21 -14.29 17.72
CA GLN A 326 2.90 -13.06 17.00
C GLN A 326 1.60 -12.47 17.57
N ILE A 327 1.61 -11.17 17.82
CA ILE A 327 0.39 -10.46 18.21
C ILE A 327 -0.58 -10.52 17.03
N PRO A 328 -1.86 -10.90 17.23
CA PRO A 328 -2.84 -10.97 16.15
C PRO A 328 -2.93 -9.65 15.37
N LYS A 329 -3.00 -9.73 14.04
CA LYS A 329 -3.01 -8.54 13.16
C LYS A 329 -4.11 -7.56 13.55
N GLN A 330 -5.33 -8.05 13.78
CA GLN A 330 -6.48 -7.23 14.19
C GLN A 330 -6.22 -6.43 15.47
N TYR A 331 -5.54 -7.03 16.45
CA TYR A 331 -5.22 -6.31 17.69
C TYR A 331 -4.13 -5.26 17.46
N GLN A 332 -3.15 -5.54 16.60
CA GLN A 332 -2.18 -4.53 16.17
C GLN A 332 -2.86 -3.37 15.43
N GLU A 333 -3.82 -3.64 14.54
CA GLU A 333 -4.59 -2.61 13.82
C GLU A 333 -5.38 -1.71 14.78
N GLN A 334 -6.05 -2.28 15.78
CA GLN A 334 -6.76 -1.52 16.83
C GLN A 334 -5.83 -0.60 17.63
N GLU A 335 -4.64 -1.10 18.01
CA GLU A 335 -3.66 -0.27 18.71
C GLU A 335 -3.03 0.78 17.78
N LEU A 336 -2.94 0.50 16.48
CA LEU A 336 -2.37 1.40 15.48
C LEU A 336 -3.27 2.63 15.26
N GLU A 337 -4.59 2.43 15.21
CA GLU A 337 -5.58 3.51 15.10
C GLU A 337 -5.45 4.54 16.22
N LYS A 338 -5.12 4.09 17.45
CA LYS A 338 -4.91 5.00 18.60
C LYS A 338 -3.72 5.93 18.41
N VAL A 339 -2.64 5.43 17.82
CA VAL A 339 -1.35 6.15 17.75
C VAL A 339 -1.17 6.92 16.45
N GLU A 340 -1.90 6.58 15.39
CA GLU A 340 -1.83 7.27 14.09
C GLU A 340 -1.90 8.81 14.20
N PRO A 341 -2.81 9.42 14.99
CA PRO A 341 -2.89 10.87 15.11
C PRO A 341 -1.62 11.52 15.69
N PHE A 342 -0.83 10.77 16.46
CA PHE A 342 0.43 11.25 17.07
C PHE A 342 1.64 11.04 16.17
N LEU A 343 1.52 10.20 15.13
CA LEU A 343 2.59 9.85 14.21
C LEU A 343 2.40 10.43 12.81
N SER A 344 1.19 10.89 12.48
CA SER A 344 0.87 11.57 11.22
C SER A 344 1.50 12.97 11.23
N ILE A 345 2.38 13.25 10.26
CA ILE A 345 2.93 14.60 10.03
C ILE A 345 2.09 15.40 9.03
N THR A 346 1.25 14.72 8.25
CA THR A 346 0.29 15.38 7.35
C THR A 346 -0.85 15.96 8.18
N THR A 347 -1.05 17.27 8.07
CA THR A 347 -2.10 17.97 8.80
C THR A 347 -3.47 17.57 8.26
N MET A 348 -4.51 17.63 9.09
CA MET A 348 -5.89 17.37 8.65
C MET A 348 -6.27 18.24 7.45
N ARG A 349 -5.80 19.50 7.42
CA ARG A 349 -6.00 20.42 6.30
C ARG A 349 -5.42 19.87 5.00
N GLU A 350 -4.18 19.39 5.00
CA GLU A 350 -3.57 18.80 3.81
C GLU A 350 -4.31 17.53 3.36
N LYS A 351 -4.78 16.70 4.31
CA LYS A 351 -5.64 15.54 3.99
C LYS A 351 -6.94 15.97 3.32
N PHE A 352 -7.58 17.05 3.79
CA PHE A 352 -8.78 17.60 3.17
C PHE A 352 -8.52 18.18 1.79
N GLU A 353 -7.47 18.99 1.63
CA GLU A 353 -7.10 19.60 0.33
C GLU A 353 -6.76 18.54 -0.72
N GLU A 354 -6.10 17.45 -0.33
CA GLU A 354 -5.82 16.34 -1.24
C GLU A 354 -7.10 15.59 -1.64
N LYS A 355 -7.99 15.32 -0.68
CA LYS A 355 -9.28 14.68 -0.93
C LYS A 355 -10.15 15.54 -1.86
N GLU A 356 -10.17 16.84 -1.64
CA GLU A 356 -10.86 17.81 -2.49
C GLU A 356 -10.31 17.77 -3.92
N ARG A 357 -8.98 17.77 -4.10
CA ARG A 357 -8.37 17.63 -5.43
C ARG A 357 -8.71 16.32 -6.14
N LYS A 358 -8.76 15.21 -5.40
CA LYS A 358 -9.19 13.91 -5.97
C LYS A 358 -10.64 13.96 -6.42
N GLN A 359 -11.53 14.51 -5.59
CA GLN A 359 -12.94 14.70 -5.92
C GLN A 359 -13.13 15.63 -7.12
N ASP A 360 -12.37 16.73 -7.21
CA ASP A 360 -12.42 17.64 -8.35
C ASP A 360 -11.97 16.98 -9.66
N LYS A 361 -10.95 16.11 -9.60
CA LYS A 361 -10.51 15.34 -10.76
C LYS A 361 -11.60 14.36 -11.20
N GLU A 362 -12.17 13.60 -10.27
CA GLU A 362 -13.25 12.66 -10.56
C GLU A 362 -14.49 13.36 -11.14
N ILE A 363 -14.88 14.52 -10.58
CA ILE A 363 -15.95 15.37 -11.12
C ILE A 363 -15.64 15.83 -12.55
N ARG A 364 -14.38 16.17 -12.84
CA ARG A 364 -13.94 16.57 -14.20
C ARG A 364 -14.07 15.42 -15.18
N ASP A 365 -13.56 14.25 -14.82
CA ASP A 365 -13.59 13.05 -15.66
C ASP A 365 -15.05 12.64 -15.93
N LEU A 366 -15.92 12.66 -14.92
CA LEU A 366 -17.37 12.40 -15.06
C LEU A 366 -18.10 13.43 -15.93
N ARG A 367 -17.68 14.70 -15.90
CA ARG A 367 -18.22 15.75 -16.78
C ARG A 367 -17.83 15.51 -18.23
N GLU A 368 -16.59 15.11 -18.48
CA GLU A 368 -16.11 14.78 -19.82
C GLU A 368 -16.87 13.57 -20.39
N GLN A 369 -17.06 12.51 -19.60
CA GLN A 369 -17.89 11.37 -19.98
C GLN A 369 -19.34 11.79 -20.28
N ASN A 370 -19.95 12.64 -19.45
CA ASN A 370 -21.30 13.14 -19.69
C ASN A 370 -21.43 13.97 -20.98
N ILE A 371 -20.40 14.75 -21.33
CA ILE A 371 -20.37 15.48 -22.60
C ILE A 371 -20.30 14.49 -23.77
N GLY A 372 -19.48 13.45 -23.66
CA GLY A 372 -19.40 12.36 -24.63
C GLY A 372 -20.75 11.69 -24.86
N LEU A 373 -21.39 11.23 -23.78
CA LEU A 373 -22.71 10.58 -23.82
C LEU A 373 -23.81 11.50 -24.39
N ARG A 374 -23.81 12.79 -24.03
CA ARG A 374 -24.79 13.73 -24.61
C ARG A 374 -24.62 13.92 -26.12
N THR A 375 -23.37 13.90 -26.59
CA THR A 375 -23.06 14.01 -28.02
C THR A 375 -23.51 12.75 -28.76
N GLU A 376 -23.33 11.57 -28.17
CA GLU A 376 -23.79 10.29 -28.69
C GLU A 376 -25.32 10.24 -28.79
N VAL A 377 -26.02 10.60 -27.71
CA VAL A 377 -27.49 10.68 -27.69
C VAL A 377 -28.03 11.63 -28.76
N GLU A 378 -27.36 12.76 -29.01
CA GLU A 378 -27.82 13.69 -30.03
C GLU A 378 -27.61 13.15 -31.46
N ARG A 379 -26.49 12.45 -31.71
CA ARG A 379 -26.29 11.72 -32.98
C ARG A 379 -27.36 10.65 -33.20
N GLU A 380 -27.70 9.89 -32.16
CA GLU A 380 -28.74 8.87 -32.25
C GLU A 380 -30.11 9.48 -32.55
N LYS A 381 -30.43 10.65 -31.95
CA LYS A 381 -31.66 11.38 -32.27
C LYS A 381 -31.70 11.90 -33.70
N GLU A 382 -30.57 12.40 -34.22
CA GLU A 382 -30.48 12.81 -35.63
C GLU A 382 -30.69 11.62 -36.55
N MET A 383 -29.99 10.51 -36.30
CA MET A 383 -30.15 9.27 -37.06
C MET A 383 -31.58 8.74 -37.00
N SER A 384 -32.24 8.80 -35.83
CA SER A 384 -33.64 8.41 -35.67
C SER A 384 -34.59 9.32 -36.44
N LYS A 385 -34.32 10.63 -36.50
CA LYS A 385 -35.12 11.57 -37.33
C LYS A 385 -34.97 11.26 -38.82
N ASP A 386 -33.76 10.97 -39.28
CA ASP A 386 -33.48 10.63 -40.67
C ASP A 386 -34.21 9.34 -41.07
N LEU A 387 -34.10 8.30 -40.23
CA LEU A 387 -34.83 7.03 -40.41
C LEU A 387 -36.36 7.22 -40.43
N GLN A 388 -36.89 8.07 -39.55
CA GLN A 388 -38.32 8.42 -39.58
C GLN A 388 -38.73 9.16 -40.87
N GLY A 389 -37.82 9.95 -41.44
CA GLY A 389 -37.98 10.59 -42.75
C GLY A 389 -38.06 9.57 -43.87
N GLU A 390 -37.06 8.70 -43.98
CA GLU A 390 -37.02 7.62 -44.98
C GLU A 390 -38.24 6.70 -44.89
N LEU A 391 -38.64 6.34 -43.67
CA LEU A 391 -39.83 5.51 -43.44
C LEU A 391 -41.09 6.20 -43.99
N ARG A 392 -41.22 7.51 -43.80
CA ARG A 392 -42.36 8.30 -44.31
C ARG A 392 -42.40 8.33 -45.83
N GLU A 393 -41.25 8.52 -46.49
CA GLU A 393 -41.13 8.50 -47.95
C GLU A 393 -41.54 7.12 -48.51
N LEU A 394 -41.05 6.03 -47.92
CA LEU A 394 -41.44 4.68 -48.30
C LEU A 394 -42.93 4.42 -48.12
N TYR A 395 -43.53 4.87 -47.01
CA TYR A 395 -44.98 4.77 -46.83
C TYR A 395 -45.75 5.55 -47.90
N GLN A 396 -45.28 6.73 -48.29
CA GLN A 396 -45.91 7.50 -49.37
C GLN A 396 -45.80 6.77 -50.71
N GLU A 397 -44.62 6.26 -51.07
CA GLU A 397 -44.42 5.46 -52.29
C GLU A 397 -45.33 4.24 -52.34
N GLN A 398 -45.49 3.53 -51.22
CA GLN A 398 -46.40 2.39 -51.12
C GLN A 398 -47.86 2.79 -51.34
N VAL A 399 -48.29 3.90 -50.73
CA VAL A 399 -49.65 4.43 -50.92
C VAL A 399 -49.88 4.83 -52.37
N PHE A 400 -48.93 5.53 -53.01
CA PHE A 400 -49.03 5.90 -54.42
C PHE A 400 -49.07 4.67 -55.33
N SER A 401 -48.20 3.69 -55.11
CA SER A 401 -48.20 2.44 -55.88
C SER A 401 -49.51 1.67 -55.74
N LEU A 402 -50.12 1.66 -54.54
CA LEU A 402 -51.43 1.05 -54.32
C LEU A 402 -52.54 1.81 -55.08
N ILE A 403 -52.53 3.14 -55.05
CA ILE A 403 -53.49 3.98 -55.78
C ILE A 403 -53.38 3.73 -57.30
N GLU A 404 -52.15 3.69 -57.84
CA GLU A 404 -51.93 3.38 -59.26
C GLU A 404 -52.42 1.97 -59.62
N GLY A 405 -52.12 0.96 -58.81
CA GLY A 405 -52.60 -0.40 -59.04
C GLY A 405 -54.14 -0.51 -59.02
N LEU A 406 -54.81 0.24 -58.13
CA LEU A 406 -56.28 0.30 -58.11
C LEU A 406 -56.84 1.01 -59.35
N ARG A 407 -56.15 2.04 -59.85
CA ARG A 407 -56.50 2.75 -61.08
C ARG A 407 -56.39 1.83 -62.29
N GLU A 408 -55.31 1.05 -62.39
CA GLU A 408 -55.10 0.04 -63.45
C GLU A 408 -56.17 -1.05 -63.43
N ALA A 409 -56.65 -1.46 -62.24
CA ALA A 409 -57.76 -2.40 -62.08
C ALA A 409 -59.14 -1.84 -62.48
N GLY A 410 -59.19 -0.57 -62.93
CA GLY A 410 -60.41 0.10 -63.39
C GLY A 410 -61.34 0.54 -62.26
N VAL A 411 -60.82 0.71 -61.04
CA VAL A 411 -61.55 1.32 -59.93
C VAL A 411 -61.55 2.83 -60.15
N LYS A 412 -62.73 3.44 -60.29
CA LYS A 412 -62.80 4.90 -60.50
C LYS A 412 -62.47 5.62 -59.21
N TYR A 413 -61.82 6.79 -59.31
CA TYR A 413 -61.51 7.62 -58.13
C TYR A 413 -62.77 7.96 -57.32
N SER A 414 -63.92 8.13 -57.98
CA SER A 414 -65.21 8.30 -57.31
C SER A 414 -65.62 7.09 -56.48
N GLU A 415 -65.40 5.86 -56.98
CA GLU A 415 -65.71 4.62 -56.25
C GLU A 415 -64.77 4.42 -55.05
N LEU A 416 -63.52 4.86 -55.18
CA LEU A 416 -62.51 4.85 -54.12
C LEU A 416 -62.84 5.88 -53.04
N LYS A 417 -63.24 7.09 -53.45
CA LYS A 417 -63.70 8.15 -52.56
C LYS A 417 -65.01 7.76 -51.86
N ASP A 418 -65.97 7.21 -52.59
CA ASP A 418 -67.23 6.69 -52.05
C ASP A 418 -66.97 5.54 -51.08
N PHE A 419 -65.99 4.67 -51.36
CA PHE A 419 -65.56 3.64 -50.42
C PHE A 419 -64.95 4.25 -49.16
N LEU A 420 -64.01 5.18 -49.27
CA LEU A 420 -63.38 5.86 -48.13
C LEU A 420 -64.39 6.65 -47.28
N ASP A 421 -65.37 7.29 -47.92
CA ASP A 421 -66.44 8.06 -47.28
C ASP A 421 -67.58 7.14 -46.74
N SER A 422 -67.67 5.91 -47.24
CA SER A 422 -68.63 4.91 -46.74
C SER A 422 -68.33 4.52 -45.29
N GLY A 423 -69.36 4.02 -44.59
CA GLY A 423 -69.19 3.50 -43.22
C GLY A 423 -68.10 2.43 -43.13
N VAL A 424 -67.98 1.59 -44.17
CA VAL A 424 -66.96 0.52 -44.24
C VAL A 424 -65.56 1.09 -44.46
N GLY A 425 -65.40 2.12 -45.28
CA GLY A 425 -64.09 2.77 -45.47
C GLY A 425 -63.62 3.52 -44.23
N ARG A 426 -64.52 4.25 -43.57
CA ARG A 426 -64.22 4.90 -42.28
C ARG A 426 -63.86 3.89 -41.19
N GLU A 427 -64.56 2.76 -41.12
CA GLU A 427 -64.24 1.68 -40.19
C GLU A 427 -62.88 1.03 -40.52
N THR A 428 -62.56 0.84 -41.80
CA THR A 428 -61.27 0.32 -42.27
C THR A 428 -60.12 1.29 -41.94
N ILE A 429 -60.28 2.59 -42.20
CA ILE A 429 -59.30 3.63 -41.82
C ILE A 429 -59.12 3.65 -40.31
N THR A 430 -60.21 3.58 -39.54
CA THR A 430 -60.17 3.58 -38.07
C THR A 430 -59.45 2.32 -37.55
N THR A 431 -59.67 1.16 -38.15
CA THR A 431 -58.94 -0.08 -37.80
C THR A 431 -57.46 0.02 -38.16
N ILE A 432 -57.10 0.61 -39.30
CA ILE A 432 -55.70 0.87 -39.67
C ILE A 432 -55.06 1.86 -38.68
N GLN A 433 -55.78 2.92 -38.29
CA GLN A 433 -55.29 3.90 -37.32
C GLN A 433 -55.10 3.26 -35.94
N LYS A 434 -56.06 2.43 -35.49
CA LYS A 434 -55.95 1.67 -34.23
C LYS A 434 -54.81 0.67 -34.27
N LEU A 435 -54.58 -0.01 -35.39
CA LEU A 435 -53.41 -0.89 -35.58
C LEU A 435 -52.11 -0.08 -35.50
N LYS A 436 -52.05 1.09 -36.15
CA LYS A 436 -50.89 1.99 -36.08
C LYS A 436 -50.61 2.48 -34.65
N ASP A 437 -51.65 2.89 -33.94
CA ASP A 437 -51.54 3.41 -32.57
C ASP A 437 -51.19 2.29 -31.58
N LYS A 438 -51.78 1.10 -31.74
CA LYS A 438 -51.43 -0.10 -30.96
C LYS A 438 -49.97 -0.51 -31.20
N PHE A 439 -49.55 -0.54 -32.47
CA PHE A 439 -48.17 -0.84 -32.84
C PHE A 439 -47.18 0.20 -32.29
N SER A 440 -47.56 1.48 -32.29
CA SER A 440 -46.77 2.56 -31.69
C SER A 440 -46.70 2.46 -30.16
N ALA A 441 -47.75 1.98 -29.50
CA ALA A 441 -47.80 1.77 -28.06
C ALA A 441 -46.96 0.55 -27.64
N GLU A 442 -47.09 -0.58 -28.33
CA GLU A 442 -46.27 -1.79 -28.11
C GLU A 442 -44.78 -1.52 -28.35
N PHE A 443 -44.45 -0.65 -29.32
CA PHE A 443 -43.07 -0.21 -29.56
C PHE A 443 -42.52 0.65 -28.40
N ARG A 444 -43.34 1.52 -27.80
CA ARG A 444 -42.94 2.32 -26.63
C ARG A 444 -42.79 1.49 -25.36
N GLU A 445 -43.69 0.54 -25.10
CA GLU A 445 -43.59 -0.34 -23.93
C GLU A 445 -42.37 -1.28 -23.99
N ASN A 446 -41.98 -1.75 -25.18
CA ASN A 446 -40.79 -2.59 -25.34
C ASN A 446 -39.46 -1.81 -25.45
N SER A 447 -39.50 -0.49 -25.63
CA SER A 447 -38.31 0.39 -25.69
C SER A 447 -37.66 0.68 -24.31
N GLY A 448 -38.23 0.12 -23.22
CA GLY A 448 -37.57 0.06 -21.91
C GLY A 448 -36.42 -0.96 -21.85
N HIS A 449 -36.18 -1.71 -22.93
CA HIS A 449 -34.95 -2.45 -23.16
C HIS A 449 -34.21 -1.80 -24.33
N GLU A 450 -32.92 -1.53 -24.16
CA GLU A 450 -31.99 -1.03 -25.17
C GLU A 450 -32.13 -1.83 -26.48
N GLY A 451 -33.03 -1.36 -27.36
CA GLY A 451 -33.40 -2.03 -28.59
C GLY A 451 -32.38 -1.74 -29.66
N THR A 452 -31.44 -2.66 -29.88
CA THR A 452 -30.48 -2.59 -30.99
C THR A 452 -31.17 -2.38 -32.35
N ILE A 453 -30.48 -1.64 -33.23
CA ILE A 453 -30.74 -1.36 -34.67
C ILE A 453 -31.36 -2.54 -35.47
N ASN A 454 -31.23 -3.77 -34.98
CA ASN A 454 -31.82 -4.98 -35.56
C ASN A 454 -33.36 -4.99 -35.59
N GLN A 455 -34.05 -4.34 -34.65
CA GLN A 455 -35.53 -4.33 -34.64
C GLN A 455 -36.11 -3.46 -35.76
N GLU A 456 -35.47 -2.33 -36.07
CA GLU A 456 -35.87 -1.45 -37.18
C GLU A 456 -35.60 -2.11 -38.55
N SER A 457 -34.47 -2.84 -38.69
CA SER A 457 -34.19 -3.64 -39.89
C SER A 457 -35.21 -4.75 -40.13
N PHE A 458 -35.72 -5.39 -39.07
CA PHE A 458 -36.77 -6.41 -39.19
C PHE A 458 -38.10 -5.81 -39.66
N LEU A 459 -38.46 -4.64 -39.14
CA LEU A 459 -39.64 -3.86 -39.55
C LEU A 459 -39.57 -3.42 -41.01
N PHE A 460 -38.41 -2.94 -41.46
CA PHE A 460 -38.16 -2.60 -42.86
C PHE A 460 -38.32 -3.82 -43.78
N MET A 461 -37.85 -4.99 -43.34
CA MET A 461 -37.97 -6.25 -44.10
C MET A 461 -39.44 -6.71 -44.21
N LEU A 462 -40.22 -6.58 -43.13
CA LEU A 462 -41.66 -6.89 -43.12
C LEU A 462 -42.45 -5.95 -44.05
N LEU A 463 -42.16 -4.65 -44.03
CA LEU A 463 -42.79 -3.68 -44.92
C LEU A 463 -42.47 -3.98 -46.39
N LYS A 464 -41.20 -4.25 -46.74
CA LYS A 464 -40.82 -4.69 -48.10
C LYS A 464 -41.57 -5.95 -48.54
N ARG A 465 -41.74 -6.92 -47.63
CA ARG A 465 -42.45 -8.18 -47.90
C ARG A 465 -43.96 -7.95 -48.14
N GLN A 466 -44.56 -6.97 -47.47
CA GLN A 466 -45.94 -6.54 -47.72
C GLN A 466 -46.08 -5.78 -49.05
N THR A 467 -45.11 -4.92 -49.42
CA THR A 467 -45.09 -4.25 -50.74
C THR A 467 -45.07 -5.26 -51.88
N PHE A 468 -44.28 -6.32 -51.74
CA PHE A 468 -44.23 -7.43 -52.71
C PHE A 468 -45.58 -8.13 -52.84
N ARG A 469 -46.33 -8.28 -51.74
CA ARG A 469 -47.69 -8.86 -51.75
C ARG A 469 -48.70 -7.93 -52.42
N ILE A 470 -48.64 -6.63 -52.17
CA ILE A 470 -49.52 -5.63 -52.82
C ILE A 470 -49.31 -5.58 -54.33
N LYS A 471 -48.04 -5.61 -54.79
CA LYS A 471 -47.70 -5.66 -56.22
C LYS A 471 -48.17 -6.95 -56.90
N LYS A 472 -48.31 -8.03 -56.14
CA LYS A 472 -48.89 -9.30 -56.62
C LYS A 472 -50.42 -9.27 -56.63
N LEU A 473 -51.04 -8.49 -55.74
CA LEU A 473 -52.50 -8.27 -55.73
C LEU A 473 -52.97 -7.42 -56.92
N SER A 474 -52.19 -6.45 -57.37
CA SER A 474 -52.53 -5.64 -58.56
C SER A 474 -52.48 -6.43 -59.88
N GLN A 475 -51.84 -7.60 -59.89
CA GLN A 475 -51.78 -8.51 -61.04
C GLN A 475 -52.96 -9.50 -61.10
N LEU A 476 -53.83 -9.51 -60.09
CA LEU A 476 -54.97 -10.43 -60.04
C LEU A 476 -56.12 -9.93 -60.91
N SER A 477 -56.76 -10.87 -61.62
CA SER A 477 -57.96 -10.58 -62.40
C SER A 477 -59.15 -10.20 -61.50
N ARG A 478 -60.15 -9.48 -62.02
CA ARG A 478 -61.36 -9.08 -61.26
C ARG A 478 -62.04 -10.22 -60.50
N PRO A 479 -62.19 -11.45 -61.04
CA PRO A 479 -62.73 -12.59 -60.29
C PRO A 479 -61.83 -13.04 -59.13
N GLU A 480 -60.51 -12.96 -59.29
CA GLU A 480 -59.53 -13.30 -58.25
C GLU A 480 -59.48 -12.25 -57.14
N LEU A 481 -59.59 -10.96 -57.50
CA LEU A 481 -59.77 -9.87 -56.54
C LEU A 481 -61.08 -9.99 -55.76
N LYS A 482 -62.16 -10.44 -56.42
CA LYS A 482 -63.43 -10.74 -55.76
C LYS A 482 -63.31 -11.93 -54.81
N LYS A 483 -62.64 -13.03 -55.22
CA LYS A 483 -62.32 -14.17 -54.36
C LYS A 483 -61.43 -13.78 -53.17
N PHE A 484 -60.45 -12.90 -53.39
CA PHE A 484 -59.57 -12.38 -52.35
C PHE A 484 -60.32 -11.50 -51.35
N ARG A 485 -61.21 -10.61 -51.84
CA ARG A 485 -62.13 -9.81 -51.01
C ARG A 485 -63.08 -10.68 -50.20
N ASP A 486 -63.65 -11.71 -50.82
CA ASP A 486 -64.56 -12.63 -50.15
C ASP A 486 -63.79 -13.55 -49.17
N GLY A 487 -62.50 -13.82 -49.44
CA GLY A 487 -61.56 -14.48 -48.50
C GLY A 487 -61.09 -13.58 -47.35
N LEU A 488 -60.99 -12.26 -47.56
CA LEU A 488 -60.75 -11.28 -46.50
C LEU A 488 -61.93 -11.21 -45.51
N ALA A 489 -63.16 -11.45 -45.99
CA ALA A 489 -64.32 -11.62 -45.11
C ALA A 489 -64.24 -12.90 -44.25
N ALA A 490 -63.54 -13.95 -44.72
CA ALA A 490 -63.20 -15.12 -43.90
C ALA A 490 -62.07 -14.82 -42.90
N TYR A 491 -61.15 -13.91 -43.24
CA TYR A 491 -60.10 -13.39 -42.35
C TYR A 491 -60.65 -12.57 -41.16
N LYS A 492 -61.92 -12.15 -41.22
CA LYS A 492 -62.64 -11.57 -40.07
C LYS A 492 -62.69 -12.52 -38.86
N LYS A 493 -62.61 -13.84 -39.09
CA LYS A 493 -62.46 -14.85 -38.04
C LYS A 493 -61.03 -14.93 -37.47
N PHE A 494 -60.02 -14.51 -38.22
CA PHE A 494 -58.63 -14.44 -37.75
C PHE A 494 -58.42 -13.20 -36.85
N THR A 495 -59.10 -12.09 -37.14
CA THR A 495 -59.15 -10.93 -36.23
C THR A 495 -59.89 -11.19 -34.92
N ASP A 496 -60.76 -12.20 -34.85
CA ASP A 496 -61.34 -12.67 -33.59
C ASP A 496 -60.38 -13.59 -32.80
N LEU A 497 -59.43 -14.24 -33.48
CA LEU A 497 -58.28 -14.94 -32.86
C LEU A 497 -57.22 -13.94 -32.36
N GLU A 498 -57.07 -12.80 -33.02
CA GLU A 498 -56.12 -11.76 -32.61
C GLU A 498 -56.60 -10.98 -31.36
N LYS A 499 -57.92 -11.00 -31.10
CA LYS A 499 -58.53 -10.52 -29.84
C LYS A 499 -58.35 -11.49 -28.67
N SER A 500 -57.92 -12.73 -28.89
CA SER A 500 -57.63 -13.71 -27.82
C SER A 500 -56.18 -13.67 -27.33
N ILE A 501 -55.39 -12.68 -27.76
CA ILE A 501 -53.99 -12.51 -27.34
C ILE A 501 -53.90 -11.87 -25.94
N ASP A 502 -55.01 -11.39 -25.38
CA ASP A 502 -55.13 -10.87 -24.01
C ASP A 502 -55.81 -11.88 -23.06
N MET A 503 -55.72 -13.18 -23.37
CA MET A 503 -56.26 -14.25 -22.52
C MET A 503 -55.27 -14.61 -21.42
N PRO A 504 -55.74 -14.87 -20.18
CA PRO A 504 -54.93 -15.48 -19.14
C PRO A 504 -54.29 -16.78 -19.64
N ARG A 505 -53.07 -17.06 -19.20
CA ARG A 505 -52.26 -18.22 -19.63
C ARG A 505 -53.03 -19.55 -19.69
N GLU A 506 -53.96 -19.76 -18.77
CA GLU A 506 -54.79 -20.96 -18.66
C GLU A 506 -55.77 -21.14 -19.84
N GLU A 507 -56.34 -20.04 -20.35
CA GLU A 507 -57.20 -20.06 -21.54
C GLU A 507 -56.39 -20.24 -22.83
N TRP A 508 -55.13 -19.78 -22.83
CA TRP A 508 -54.18 -20.03 -23.91
C TRP A 508 -53.84 -21.52 -24.02
N GLU A 509 -53.50 -22.16 -22.91
CA GLU A 509 -53.19 -23.60 -22.84
C GLU A 509 -54.41 -24.49 -23.17
N ARG A 510 -55.63 -23.98 -22.97
CA ARG A 510 -56.87 -24.64 -23.41
C ARG A 510 -57.06 -24.52 -24.92
N THR A 511 -56.89 -23.31 -25.45
CA THR A 511 -57.06 -23.04 -26.89
C THR A 511 -56.01 -23.78 -27.72
N GLU A 512 -54.76 -23.85 -27.23
CA GLU A 512 -53.68 -24.61 -27.86
C GLU A 512 -54.00 -26.11 -27.94
N ARG A 513 -54.57 -26.69 -26.88
CA ARG A 513 -55.03 -28.09 -26.88
C ARG A 513 -56.16 -28.34 -27.88
N GLU A 514 -57.16 -27.46 -27.91
CA GLU A 514 -58.30 -27.58 -28.83
C GLU A 514 -57.83 -27.46 -30.29
N LEU A 515 -56.91 -26.54 -30.60
CA LEU A 515 -56.34 -26.39 -31.94
C LEU A 515 -55.47 -27.59 -32.35
N THR A 516 -54.72 -28.16 -31.41
CA THR A 516 -53.93 -29.38 -31.65
C THR A 516 -54.83 -30.57 -31.98
N GLU A 517 -55.94 -30.72 -31.25
CA GLU A 517 -56.91 -31.80 -31.50
C GLU A 517 -57.63 -31.63 -32.85
N ILE A 518 -57.95 -30.39 -33.24
CA ILE A 518 -58.52 -30.09 -34.57
C ILE A 518 -57.52 -30.40 -35.69
N ALA A 519 -56.24 -30.08 -35.49
CA ALA A 519 -55.18 -30.35 -36.46
C ALA A 519 -54.95 -31.87 -36.67
N GLU A 520 -54.99 -32.65 -35.59
CA GLU A 520 -54.92 -34.13 -35.66
C GLU A 520 -56.12 -34.71 -36.42
N LYS A 521 -57.35 -34.27 -36.10
CA LYS A 521 -58.56 -34.72 -36.81
C LYS A 521 -58.59 -34.33 -38.29
N LEU A 522 -58.00 -33.19 -38.64
CA LEU A 522 -57.84 -32.77 -40.04
C LEU A 522 -56.80 -33.61 -40.78
N LYS A 523 -55.70 -33.99 -40.12
CA LYS A 523 -54.73 -34.93 -40.68
C LYS A 523 -55.34 -36.31 -40.94
N GLU A 524 -56.13 -36.83 -40.01
CA GLU A 524 -56.85 -38.11 -40.19
C GLU A 524 -57.81 -38.04 -41.38
N ARG A 525 -58.61 -36.97 -41.49
CA ARG A 525 -59.52 -36.79 -42.63
C ARG A 525 -58.82 -36.63 -43.98
N LEU A 526 -57.66 -35.95 -44.00
CA LEU A 526 -56.85 -35.82 -45.21
C LEU A 526 -56.21 -37.15 -45.61
N ALA A 527 -55.92 -38.04 -44.66
CA ALA A 527 -55.42 -39.39 -44.93
C ALA A 527 -56.52 -40.34 -45.45
N GLU A 528 -57.80 -40.06 -45.18
CA GLU A 528 -58.95 -40.87 -45.61
C GLU A 528 -59.53 -40.46 -46.97
N THR A 529 -59.00 -39.41 -47.62
CA THR A 529 -59.50 -38.96 -48.93
C THR A 529 -58.64 -39.58 -50.04
N PRO A 530 -59.14 -40.52 -50.86
CA PRO A 530 -58.40 -41.05 -52.01
C PRO A 530 -58.24 -39.96 -53.08
N GLU A 531 -57.08 -39.94 -53.75
CA GLU A 531 -56.67 -38.98 -54.78
C GLU A 531 -57.71 -38.71 -55.88
#